data_AF-A0AAF0SXY1-F1
#
_entry.id   AF-A0AAF0SXY1-F1
#
_cell.length_a   1.000
_cell.length_b   1.000
_cell.length_c   1.000
_cell.angle_alpha   90.00
_cell.angle_beta   90.00
_cell.angle_gamma   90.00
#
_symmetry.space_group_name_H-M   'P 1'
#
loop_
_entity.id
_entity.type
_entity.pdbx_description
1 polymer ?
#
loop_
_entity_poly.entity_id
_entity_poly.type
_entity_poly.pdbx_seq_one_letter_code
_entity_poly.pdbx_strand_id
1 'polypeptide(L)'
;MTSIRDLLGEAVGVGQRYRLRLEERDGVLIAAHPNDSSPMDIAVVEGLDRLEERPPTDPVTVEIVDRVVDGRIAGRVVASGPQNA
;
A
#
# COMPACT_ATOMS: atom_id res chain seq x y z
N MET A 1 23.00 15.63 -2.58
CA MET A 1 21.82 16.48 -2.36
C MET A 1 20.61 15.57 -2.42
N THR A 2 20.17 15.06 -1.27
CA THR A 2 18.90 14.33 -1.16
C THR A 2 17.79 15.34 -1.01
N SER A 3 16.87 15.38 -1.97
CA SER A 3 15.67 16.23 -1.88
C SER A 3 14.74 15.66 -0.80
N ILE A 4 13.89 16.50 -0.19
CA ILE A 4 12.81 16.04 0.71
C ILE A 4 11.93 14.99 0.03
N ARG A 5 11.77 15.05 -1.30
CA ARG A 5 11.08 14.01 -2.08
C ARG A 5 11.85 12.69 -2.13
N ASP A 6 13.18 12.72 -2.17
CA ASP A 6 14.00 11.49 -2.17
C ASP A 6 14.01 10.85 -0.78
N LEU A 7 14.06 11.68 0.28
CA LEU A 7 13.96 11.22 1.66
C LEU A 7 12.56 10.67 1.98
N LEU A 8 11.50 11.29 1.45
CA LEU A 8 10.16 10.70 1.52
C LEU A 8 10.10 9.41 0.71
N GLY A 9 10.66 9.34 -0.49
CA GLY A 9 10.70 8.13 -1.30
C GLY A 9 11.38 6.94 -0.59
N GLU A 10 12.51 7.19 0.09
CA GLU A 10 13.18 6.21 0.94
C GLU A 10 12.39 5.86 2.21
N ALA A 11 11.80 6.85 2.90
CA ALA A 11 11.05 6.63 4.14
C ALA A 11 9.71 5.92 3.92
N VAL A 12 9.07 6.17 2.78
CA VAL A 12 7.78 5.62 2.33
C VAL A 12 7.96 4.26 1.62
N GLY A 13 9.18 3.96 1.16
CA GLY A 13 9.48 2.69 0.51
C GLY A 13 8.85 2.55 -0.88
N VAL A 14 8.87 3.62 -1.68
CA VAL A 14 8.40 3.58 -3.08
C VAL A 14 9.08 2.44 -3.85
N GLY A 15 8.28 1.66 -4.59
CA GLY A 15 8.72 0.46 -5.32
C GLY A 15 8.93 -0.78 -4.44
N GLN A 16 8.83 -0.65 -3.11
CA GLN A 16 8.83 -1.80 -2.21
C GLN A 16 7.47 -2.47 -2.18
N ARG A 17 7.47 -3.76 -1.89
CA ARG A 17 6.27 -4.61 -1.81
C ARG A 17 6.11 -5.14 -0.41
N TYR A 18 4.91 -4.98 0.13
CA TYR A 18 4.56 -5.46 1.46
C TYR A 18 3.32 -6.34 1.39
N ARG A 19 3.29 -7.35 2.26
CA ARG A 19 2.10 -8.18 2.47
C ARG A 19 1.25 -7.52 3.53
N LEU A 20 0.12 -6.94 3.13
CA LEU A 20 -0.72 -6.10 3.98
C LEU A 20 -2.12 -6.69 4.11
N ARG A 21 -2.68 -6.62 5.32
CA ARG A 21 -4.11 -6.82 5.52
C ARG A 21 -4.81 -5.49 5.22
N LEU A 22 -5.76 -5.51 4.29
CA LEU A 22 -6.49 -4.30 3.91
C LEU A 22 -7.79 -4.21 4.70
N GLU A 23 -8.13 -2.99 5.10
CA GLU A 23 -9.39 -2.64 5.73
C GLU A 23 -10.10 -1.60 4.86
N GLU A 24 -11.42 -1.70 4.74
CA GLU A 24 -12.18 -0.67 4.04
C GLU A 24 -12.58 0.45 5.01
N ARG A 25 -12.25 1.68 4.66
CA ARG A 25 -12.68 2.89 5.36
C ARG A 25 -13.10 3.95 4.35
N ASP A 26 -14.29 4.49 4.52
CA ASP A 26 -14.87 5.51 3.64
C ASP A 26 -14.88 5.11 2.15
N GLY A 27 -15.06 3.80 1.87
CA GLY A 27 -15.03 3.25 0.51
C GLY A 27 -13.62 3.05 -0.08
N VAL A 28 -12.56 3.34 0.67
CA VAL A 28 -11.15 3.17 0.28
C VAL A 28 -10.52 2.01 1.05
N LEU A 29 -9.76 1.17 0.35
CA LEU A 29 -8.96 0.14 1.02
C LEU A 29 -7.70 0.77 1.59
N ILE A 30 -7.50 0.62 2.88
CA ILE A 30 -6.35 1.14 3.60
C ILE A 30 -5.60 0.03 4.34
N ALA A 31 -4.32 0.26 4.61
CA ALA A 31 -3.51 -0.58 5.48
C ALA A 31 -2.54 0.28 6.29
N ALA A 32 -2.26 -0.17 7.51
CA ALA A 32 -1.17 0.41 8.30
C ALA A 32 0.16 0.21 7.57
N HIS A 33 1.02 1.21 7.63
CA HIS A 33 2.34 1.13 7.02
C HIS A 33 3.26 0.21 7.85
N PRO A 34 3.96 -0.78 7.25
CA PRO A 34 4.81 -1.72 8.00
C PRO A 34 6.00 -1.07 8.70
N ASN A 35 6.48 0.05 8.17
CA ASN A 35 7.44 0.90 8.86
C ASN A 35 6.72 1.72 9.92
N ASP A 36 6.91 1.39 11.19
CA ASP A 36 6.36 2.11 12.35
C ASP A 36 6.77 3.58 12.41
N SER A 37 7.86 3.95 11.74
CA SER A 37 8.31 5.34 11.62
C SER A 37 7.58 6.13 10.53
N SER A 38 6.74 5.47 9.71
CA SER A 38 5.97 6.15 8.66
C SER A 38 4.86 6.97 9.31
N PRO A 39 4.78 8.27 9.05
CA PRO A 39 3.70 9.12 9.55
C PRO A 39 2.37 8.91 8.80
N MET A 40 2.33 8.05 7.77
CA MET A 40 1.19 7.88 6.87
C MET A 40 0.83 6.41 6.67
N ASP A 41 -0.47 6.13 6.69
CA ASP A 41 -1.06 4.86 6.24
C ASP A 41 -0.97 4.72 4.71
N ILE A 42 -1.23 3.50 4.23
CA ILE A 42 -1.25 3.16 2.81
C ILE A 42 -2.70 3.11 2.33
N ALA A 43 -3.04 3.82 1.26
CA ALA A 43 -4.31 3.74 0.55
C ALA A 43 -4.14 2.97 -0.75
N VAL A 44 -4.82 1.83 -0.88
CA VAL A 44 -4.77 0.99 -2.08
C VAL A 44 -5.80 1.48 -3.09
N VAL A 45 -5.30 2.05 -4.17
CA VAL A 45 -6.13 2.71 -5.21
C VAL A 45 -5.94 2.11 -6.60
N GLU A 46 -4.92 1.27 -6.78
CA GLU A 46 -4.62 0.60 -8.05
C GLU A 46 -4.58 -0.93 -7.89
N GLY A 47 -4.81 -1.65 -8.98
CA GLY A 47 -4.78 -3.12 -8.99
C GLY A 47 -5.96 -3.78 -8.27
N LEU A 48 -7.00 -3.02 -7.92
CA LEU A 48 -8.17 -3.51 -7.21
C LEU A 48 -8.93 -4.59 -8.00
N ASP A 49 -8.79 -4.60 -9.32
CA ASP A 49 -9.31 -5.62 -10.24
C ASP A 49 -8.75 -7.04 -9.97
N ARG A 50 -7.62 -7.14 -9.25
CA ARG A 50 -7.00 -8.41 -8.88
C ARG A 50 -7.56 -8.99 -7.58
N LEU A 51 -8.32 -8.20 -6.83
CA LEU A 51 -8.94 -8.66 -5.60
C LEU A 51 -10.21 -9.46 -5.94
N GLU A 52 -10.32 -10.66 -5.38
CA GLU A 52 -11.51 -11.49 -5.53
C GLU A 52 -12.70 -10.92 -4.71
N GLU A 53 -12.40 -10.20 -3.63
CA GLU A 53 -13.37 -9.57 -2.75
C GLU A 53 -12.83 -8.24 -2.18
N ARG A 54 -13.72 -7.35 -1.75
CA ARG A 54 -13.39 -6.02 -1.23
C ARG A 54 -14.17 -5.76 0.08
N PRO A 55 -13.48 -5.68 1.24
CA PRO A 55 -12.05 -5.89 1.47
C PRO A 55 -11.63 -7.38 1.39
N PRO A 56 -10.38 -7.69 0.99
CA PRO A 56 -9.86 -9.06 1.00
C PRO A 56 -9.71 -9.61 2.43
N THR A 57 -10.15 -10.86 2.64
CA THR A 57 -10.03 -11.56 3.93
C THR A 57 -8.57 -11.92 4.23
N ASP A 58 -7.82 -12.31 3.19
CA ASP A 58 -6.42 -12.66 3.27
C ASP A 58 -5.49 -11.46 3.00
N PRO A 59 -4.30 -11.43 3.64
CA PRO A 59 -3.30 -10.41 3.32
C PRO A 59 -2.84 -10.49 1.86
N VAL A 60 -2.78 -9.33 1.21
CA VAL A 60 -2.42 -9.18 -0.20
C VAL A 60 -1.08 -8.47 -0.36
N THR A 61 -0.40 -8.68 -1.49
CA THR A 61 0.84 -7.98 -1.78
C THR A 61 0.53 -6.63 -2.43
N VAL A 62 0.95 -5.57 -1.76
CA VAL A 62 0.80 -4.18 -2.21
C VAL A 62 2.18 -3.60 -2.50
N GLU A 63 2.34 -3.01 -3.68
CA GLU A 63 3.50 -2.20 -4.04
C GLU A 63 3.22 -0.74 -3.73
N ILE A 64 4.16 -0.07 -3.06
CA ILE A 64 4.06 1.36 -2.78
C ILE A 64 4.40 2.14 -4.04
N VAL A 65 3.52 3.05 -4.46
CA VAL A 65 3.75 3.90 -5.63
C VAL A 65 4.19 5.31 -5.22
N ASP A 66 4.89 6.03 -6.10
CA ASP A 66 5.35 7.41 -5.87
C ASP A 66 4.19 8.42 -5.99
N ARG A 67 3.19 8.27 -5.14
CA ARG A 67 1.97 9.09 -5.15
C ARG A 67 1.33 9.13 -3.77
N VAL A 68 0.74 10.27 -3.44
CA VAL A 68 -0.08 10.45 -2.23
C VAL A 68 -1.52 10.73 -2.63
N VAL A 69 -2.47 10.09 -1.96
CA VAL A 69 -3.92 10.25 -2.15
C VAL A 69 -4.57 10.42 -0.78
N ASP A 70 -5.36 11.48 -0.59
CA ASP A 70 -6.08 11.77 0.65
C ASP A 70 -5.20 11.72 1.92
N GLY A 71 -3.98 12.25 1.81
CA GLY A 71 -3.00 12.26 2.91
C GLY A 71 -2.37 10.89 3.23
N ARG A 72 -2.59 9.88 2.39
CA ARG A 72 -2.03 8.53 2.51
C ARG A 72 -1.13 8.20 1.34
N ILE A 73 -0.19 7.32 1.57
CA ILE A 73 0.70 6.80 0.53
C ILE A 73 -0.14 5.90 -0.39
N ALA A 74 -0.10 6.11 -1.69
CA ALA A 74 -0.83 5.25 -2.61
C ALA A 74 -0.12 3.89 -2.75
N GLY A 75 -0.94 2.84 -2.80
CA GLY A 75 -0.51 1.46 -3.01
C GLY A 75 -1.24 0.82 -4.19
N ARG A 76 -0.56 -0.14 -4.82
CA ARG A 76 -1.07 -0.96 -5.91
C ARG A 76 -1.07 -2.43 -5.52
N VAL A 77 -2.21 -3.12 -5.66
CA VAL A 77 -2.24 -4.58 -5.52
C VAL A 77 -1.46 -5.22 -6.65
N VAL A 78 -0.44 -6.00 -6.32
CA VAL A 78 0.36 -6.76 -7.28
C VAL A 78 0.12 -8.28 -7.20
N ALA A 79 -0.38 -8.77 -6.07
CA ALA A 79 -0.85 -10.15 -5.92
C ALA A 79 -1.93 -10.25 -4.83
N SER A 80 -2.98 -11.04 -5.08
CA SER A 80 -4.02 -11.42 -4.12
C SER A 80 -3.80 -12.88 -3.68
N GLY A 81 -3.92 -13.15 -2.37
CA GLY A 81 -3.84 -14.51 -1.81
C GLY A 81 -2.43 -15.02 -1.45
N PRO A 82 -2.34 -16.20 -0.82
CA PRO A 82 -1.08 -16.86 -0.53
C PRO A 82 -0.37 -17.16 -1.86
N GLN A 83 0.87 -16.72 -1.99
CA GLN A 83 1.75 -17.10 -3.09
C GLN A 83 1.97 -18.62 -2.99
N ASN A 84 1.10 -19.40 -3.64
CA ASN A 84 1.29 -20.83 -3.79
C ASN A 84 2.57 -21.02 -4.61
N ALA A 85 3.64 -21.38 -3.90
CA ALA A 85 4.85 -21.95 -4.47
C ALA A 85 4.61 -23.43 -4.79
#